data_AF-A0A0C9Y1G2-F1
#
_entry.id   AF-A0A0C9Y1G2-F1
#
_cell.length_a   1.000
_cell.length_b   1.000
_cell.length_c   1.000
_cell.angle_alpha   90.00
_cell.angle_beta   90.00
_cell.angle_gamma   90.00
#
_symmetry.space_group_name_H-M   'P 1'
#
loop_
_entity.id
_entity.type
_entity.pdbx_description
1 polymer ?
#
loop_
_entity_poly.entity_id
_entity_poly.type
_entity_poly.pdbx_seq_one_letter_code
_entity_poly.pdbx_strand_id
1 'polypeptide(L)'
;MPYTAIVPCSYHFDPVSPPATRSATKSACRKSHNEDFQYATSNSSTTDACRESIRKQHIESEQRHHNELWVGYHWLKDALPVSNQRSSKVSLLDCATTHVKYLEMTAQQLQHVSVNEALILGTAKQRHAAAAAATVAAMSQ
;
A
#
# COMPACT_ATOMS: atom_id res chain seq x y z
N MET A 1 -59.72 -25.95 -16.25
CA MET A 1 -58.80 -25.85 -15.11
C MET A 1 -57.42 -25.50 -15.63
N PRO A 2 -56.96 -24.23 -15.58
CA PRO A 2 -55.60 -23.88 -15.98
C PRO A 2 -54.61 -24.12 -14.82
N TYR A 3 -53.52 -24.84 -15.08
CA TYR A 3 -52.42 -25.04 -14.13
C TYR A 3 -51.45 -23.85 -14.21
N THR A 4 -51.34 -23.06 -13.15
CA THR A 4 -50.29 -22.04 -13.01
C THR A 4 -49.04 -22.70 -12.42
N ALA A 5 -47.99 -22.86 -13.21
CA ALA A 5 -46.69 -23.30 -12.73
C ALA A 5 -46.03 -22.18 -11.92
N ILE A 6 -45.93 -22.34 -10.61
CA ILE A 6 -45.16 -21.44 -9.73
C ILE A 6 -43.71 -21.89 -9.82
N VAL A 7 -42.88 -21.14 -10.53
CA VAL A 7 -41.43 -21.31 -10.54
C VAL A 7 -40.89 -20.67 -9.25
N PRO A 8 -40.26 -21.43 -8.34
CA PRO A 8 -39.62 -20.86 -7.17
C PRO A 8 -38.48 -19.94 -7.62
N CYS A 9 -38.61 -18.65 -7.36
CA CYS A 9 -37.58 -17.66 -7.65
C CYS A 9 -36.36 -18.00 -6.79
N SER A 10 -35.22 -18.22 -7.44
CA SER A 10 -33.96 -18.66 -6.82
C SER A 10 -33.58 -17.71 -5.68
N TYR A 11 -33.41 -18.30 -4.48
CA TYR A 11 -32.78 -17.69 -3.33
C TYR A 11 -31.36 -17.24 -3.73
N HIS A 12 -31.20 -15.95 -4.03
CA HIS A 12 -29.88 -15.36 -4.16
C HIS A 12 -29.28 -15.30 -2.75
N PHE A 13 -28.20 -16.04 -2.56
CA PHE A 13 -27.46 -16.04 -1.30
C PHE A 13 -26.66 -14.74 -1.20
N ASP A 14 -27.10 -13.81 -0.35
CA ASP A 14 -26.37 -12.59 -0.01
C ASP A 14 -25.43 -12.88 1.18
N PRO A 15 -24.10 -12.88 0.99
CA PRO A 15 -23.14 -13.22 2.04
C PRO A 15 -22.98 -12.12 3.12
N VAL A 16 -23.80 -11.07 3.09
CA VAL A 16 -23.81 -9.99 4.10
C VAL A 16 -25.23 -9.79 4.65
N SER A 17 -25.86 -10.87 5.10
CA SER A 17 -27.08 -10.76 5.90
C SER A 17 -26.71 -10.28 7.31
N PRO A 18 -27.34 -9.22 7.87
CA PRO A 18 -27.17 -8.87 9.28
C PRO A 18 -27.76 -9.99 10.16
N PRO A 19 -27.16 -10.29 11.34
CA PRO A 19 -27.53 -11.48 12.10
C PRO A 19 -28.96 -11.41 12.60
N ALA A 20 -29.66 -12.54 12.49
CA ALA A 20 -30.99 -12.76 13.04
C ALA A 20 -31.03 -12.43 14.54
N THR A 21 -32.03 -11.63 14.90
CA THR A 21 -32.39 -11.18 16.24
C THR A 21 -32.41 -12.30 17.29
N ARG A 22 -31.64 -12.14 18.37
CA ARG A 22 -31.92 -12.80 19.66
C ARG A 22 -32.70 -11.84 20.57
N SER A 23 -33.84 -12.32 21.03
CA SER A 23 -34.71 -11.66 22.00
C SER A 23 -34.00 -11.39 23.33
N ALA A 24 -34.01 -10.14 23.79
CA ALA A 24 -33.77 -9.80 25.19
C ALA A 24 -34.86 -8.83 25.65
N THR A 25 -35.57 -9.27 26.68
CA THR A 25 -36.78 -8.68 27.25
C THR A 25 -36.49 -7.47 28.14
N LYS A 26 -37.40 -6.46 28.09
CA LYS A 26 -37.81 -5.45 29.10
C LYS A 26 -36.79 -4.41 29.59
N SER A 27 -37.01 -3.15 29.19
CA SER A 27 -37.31 -2.09 30.16
C SER A 27 -38.34 -1.13 29.56
N ALA A 28 -39.44 -0.94 30.29
CA ALA A 28 -40.47 0.02 29.99
C ALA A 28 -40.12 1.33 30.70
N CYS A 29 -40.08 2.44 29.97
CA CYS A 29 -40.38 3.76 30.54
C CYS A 29 -41.29 4.50 29.56
N ARG A 30 -42.54 4.68 29.98
CA ARG A 30 -43.55 5.45 29.28
C ARG A 30 -43.26 6.94 29.46
N LYS A 31 -43.27 7.71 28.36
CA LYS A 31 -43.77 9.09 28.38
C LYS A 31 -44.47 9.36 27.04
N SER A 32 -45.79 9.24 27.09
CA SER A 32 -46.73 9.81 26.12
C SER A 32 -46.68 11.34 26.25
N HIS A 33 -46.67 12.07 25.13
CA HIS A 33 -47.42 13.33 24.88
C HIS A 33 -46.88 14.10 23.65
N ASN A 34 -47.45 13.88 22.46
CA ASN A 34 -48.09 14.89 21.58
C ASN A 34 -48.38 14.25 20.21
N GLU A 35 -49.66 14.16 19.88
CA GLU A 35 -50.16 14.05 18.51
C GLU A 35 -49.74 15.33 17.73
N ASP A 36 -49.69 15.24 16.40
CA ASP A 36 -49.42 16.35 15.44
C ASP A 36 -47.97 16.78 15.18
N PHE A 37 -47.06 15.84 14.90
CA PHE A 37 -45.95 16.16 13.98
C PHE A 37 -46.28 15.60 12.60
N GLN A 38 -46.93 16.45 11.81
CA GLN A 38 -47.14 16.28 10.37
C GLN A 38 -45.89 15.64 9.75
N TYR A 39 -46.08 14.49 9.10
CA TYR A 39 -45.12 13.97 8.12
C TYR A 39 -44.99 15.02 7.01
N ALA A 40 -44.08 15.97 7.21
CA ALA A 40 -43.65 16.89 6.17
C ALA A 40 -42.85 16.08 5.15
N THR A 41 -43.56 15.57 4.15
CA THR A 41 -43.05 15.06 2.86
C THR A 41 -42.38 16.20 2.07
N SER A 42 -41.44 16.91 2.69
CA SER A 42 -40.81 18.12 2.14
C SER A 42 -39.29 18.16 2.34
N ASN A 43 -38.71 17.24 3.14
CA ASN A 43 -37.27 17.21 3.45
C ASN A 43 -36.52 16.00 2.85
N SER A 44 -37.19 15.16 2.04
CA SER A 44 -36.51 14.05 1.35
C SER A 44 -35.47 14.59 0.37
N SER A 45 -35.80 15.62 -0.43
CA SER A 45 -34.88 16.16 -1.43
C SER A 45 -33.54 16.67 -0.85
N THR A 46 -33.55 17.27 0.34
CA THR A 46 -32.34 17.82 0.98
C THR A 46 -31.50 16.75 1.66
N THR A 47 -32.15 15.76 2.27
CA THR A 47 -31.47 14.60 2.88
C THR A 47 -30.91 13.65 1.81
N ASP A 48 -31.61 13.47 0.69
CA ASP A 48 -31.14 12.71 -0.46
C ASP A 48 -30.01 13.46 -1.20
N ALA A 49 -30.08 14.79 -1.32
CA ALA A 49 -28.97 15.59 -1.84
C ALA A 49 -27.72 15.51 -0.96
N CYS A 50 -27.90 15.55 0.38
CA CYS A 50 -26.79 15.36 1.32
C CYS A 50 -26.18 13.96 1.21
N ARG A 51 -27.02 12.92 1.13
CA ARG A 51 -26.59 11.52 0.95
C ARG A 51 -25.83 11.33 -0.36
N GLU A 52 -26.31 11.91 -1.45
CA GLU A 52 -25.65 11.84 -2.75
C GLU A 52 -24.33 12.63 -2.75
N SER A 53 -24.27 13.77 -2.06
CA SER A 53 -23.03 14.53 -1.87
C SER A 53 -21.97 13.70 -1.13
N ILE A 54 -22.35 13.02 -0.04
CA ILE A 54 -21.44 12.15 0.71
C ILE A 54 -20.96 10.98 -0.16
N ARG A 55 -21.87 10.35 -0.91
CA ARG A 55 -21.53 9.26 -1.84
C ARG A 55 -20.54 9.71 -2.91
N LYS A 56 -20.76 10.89 -3.51
CA LYS A 56 -19.86 11.49 -4.50
C LYS A 56 -18.49 11.81 -3.90
N GLN A 57 -18.45 12.41 -2.72
CA GLN A 57 -17.20 12.71 -2.03
C GLN A 57 -16.40 11.43 -1.74
N HIS A 58 -17.07 10.36 -1.31
CA HIS A 58 -16.43 9.06 -1.08
C HIS A 58 -15.85 8.45 -2.37
N ILE A 59 -16.61 8.52 -3.48
CA ILE A 59 -16.14 8.06 -4.80
C ILE A 59 -14.94 8.87 -5.27
N GLU A 60 -15.00 10.19 -5.11
CA GLU A 60 -13.92 11.08 -5.52
C GLU A 60 -12.65 10.87 -4.69
N SER A 61 -12.79 10.71 -3.36
CA SER A 61 -11.65 10.41 -2.49
C SER A 61 -10.99 9.08 -2.85
N GLU A 62 -11.79 8.05 -3.13
CA GLU A 62 -11.27 6.74 -3.55
C GLU A 62 -10.58 6.83 -4.92
N GLN A 63 -11.15 7.58 -5.86
CA GLN A 63 -10.53 7.76 -7.17
C GLN A 63 -9.21 8.53 -7.08
N ARG A 64 -9.12 9.53 -6.19
CA ARG A 64 -7.86 10.23 -5.90
C ARG A 64 -6.81 9.26 -5.37
N HIS A 65 -7.18 8.41 -4.40
CA HIS A 65 -6.29 7.38 -3.87
C HIS A 65 -5.83 6.39 -4.96
N HIS A 66 -6.75 5.93 -5.82
CA HIS A 66 -6.40 5.08 -6.95
C HIS A 66 -5.45 5.75 -7.95
N ASN A 67 -5.65 7.05 -8.24
CA ASN A 67 -4.79 7.79 -9.15
C ASN A 67 -3.39 7.97 -8.57
N GLU A 68 -3.28 8.28 -7.27
CA GLU A 68 -1.99 8.36 -6.57
C GLU A 68 -1.24 7.02 -6.61
N LEU A 69 -1.93 5.91 -6.36
CA LEU A 69 -1.36 4.57 -6.50
C LEU A 69 -0.91 4.29 -7.94
N TRP A 70 -1.72 4.67 -8.92
CA TRP A 70 -1.40 4.48 -10.33
C TRP A 70 -0.13 5.23 -10.74
N VAL A 71 0.01 6.49 -10.31
CA VAL A 71 1.24 7.28 -10.51
C VAL A 71 2.43 6.64 -9.80
N GLY A 72 2.25 6.15 -8.57
CA GLY A 72 3.30 5.43 -7.83
C GLY A 72 3.81 4.19 -8.58
N TYR A 73 2.92 3.39 -9.16
CA TYR A 73 3.31 2.25 -9.99
C TYR A 73 3.99 2.66 -11.30
N HIS A 74 3.59 3.79 -11.89
CA HIS A 74 4.26 4.33 -13.08
C HIS A 74 5.70 4.70 -12.77
N TRP A 75 5.92 5.49 -11.70
CA TRP A 75 7.27 5.85 -11.27
C TRP A 75 8.12 4.65 -10.88
N LEU A 76 7.51 3.65 -10.23
CA LEU A 76 8.20 2.41 -9.92
C LEU A 76 8.68 1.70 -11.19
N LYS A 77 7.81 1.59 -12.20
CA LYS A 77 8.18 0.95 -13.48
C LYS A 77 9.36 1.64 -14.15
N ASP A 78 9.37 2.98 -14.14
CA ASP A 78 10.43 3.77 -14.78
C ASP A 78 11.78 3.64 -14.06
N ALA A 79 11.77 3.39 -12.74
CA ALA A 79 12.97 3.20 -11.93
C ALA A 79 13.56 1.76 -12.02
N LEU A 80 12.84 0.81 -12.61
CA LEU A 80 13.26 -0.58 -12.71
C LEU A 80 13.97 -0.88 -14.03
N PRO A 81 14.79 -1.96 -14.08
CA PRO A 81 15.35 -2.43 -15.33
C PRO A 81 14.26 -2.64 -16.39
N VAL A 82 14.49 -2.10 -17.59
CA VAL A 82 13.49 -2.10 -18.66
C VAL A 82 13.03 -3.52 -18.95
N SER A 83 11.72 -3.75 -18.79
CA SER A 83 11.06 -4.99 -19.16
C SER A 83 10.17 -4.76 -20.38
N ASN A 84 10.37 -5.56 -21.42
CA ASN A 84 9.59 -5.48 -22.68
C ASN A 84 8.20 -6.12 -22.56
N GLN A 85 7.84 -6.72 -21.42
CA GLN A 85 6.54 -7.33 -21.20
C GLN A 85 5.57 -6.38 -20.48
N ARG A 86 4.27 -6.52 -20.72
CA ARG A 86 3.25 -5.80 -19.94
C ARG A 86 3.36 -6.22 -18.48
N SER A 87 3.79 -5.28 -17.65
CA SER A 87 4.01 -5.48 -16.23
C SER A 87 2.68 -5.42 -15.47
N SER A 88 2.34 -6.50 -14.77
CA SER A 88 1.24 -6.53 -13.79
C SER A 88 1.67 -5.91 -12.46
N LYS A 89 0.71 -5.50 -11.61
CA LYS A 89 0.99 -4.96 -10.25
C LYS A 89 1.91 -5.88 -9.45
N VAL A 90 1.65 -7.19 -9.48
CA VAL A 90 2.45 -8.19 -8.77
C VAL A 90 3.86 -8.27 -9.35
N SER A 91 3.99 -8.37 -10.68
CA SER A 91 5.31 -8.46 -11.32
C SER A 91 6.18 -7.22 -11.08
N LEU A 92 5.59 -6.01 -11.01
CA LEU A 92 6.32 -4.78 -10.69
C LEU A 92 6.89 -4.83 -9.27
N LEU A 93 6.09 -5.29 -8.31
CA LEU A 93 6.51 -5.40 -6.91
C LEU A 93 7.59 -6.48 -6.72
N ASP A 94 7.47 -7.61 -7.41
CA ASP A 94 8.48 -8.67 -7.38
C ASP A 94 9.80 -8.23 -8.02
N CYS A 95 9.73 -7.56 -9.18
CA CYS A 95 10.90 -6.98 -9.83
C CYS A 95 11.55 -5.92 -8.95
N ALA A 96 10.78 -5.05 -8.31
CA ALA A 96 11.29 -4.05 -7.38
C ALA A 96 12.03 -4.67 -6.20
N THR A 97 11.41 -5.66 -5.57
CA THR A 97 12.01 -6.38 -4.44
C THR A 97 13.33 -7.03 -4.83
N THR A 98 13.37 -7.66 -6.02
CA THR A 98 14.60 -8.26 -6.54
C THR A 98 15.65 -7.20 -6.87
N HIS A 99 15.26 -6.08 -7.47
CA HIS A 99 16.18 -5.02 -7.86
C HIS A 99 16.80 -4.31 -6.65
N VAL A 100 16.04 -4.08 -5.58
CA VAL A 100 16.56 -3.56 -4.30
C VAL A 100 17.65 -4.48 -3.76
N LYS A 101 17.39 -5.80 -3.67
CA LYS A 101 18.39 -6.78 -3.20
C LYS A 101 19.65 -6.80 -4.07
N TYR A 102 19.48 -6.68 -5.39
CA TYR A 102 20.61 -6.60 -6.31
C TYR A 102 21.46 -5.33 -6.06
N LEU A 103 20.82 -4.18 -5.88
CA LEU A 103 21.52 -2.92 -5.58
C LEU A 103 22.23 -2.98 -4.23
N GLU A 104 21.61 -3.56 -3.20
CA GLU A 104 22.22 -3.77 -1.89
C GLU A 104 23.48 -4.63 -1.98
N MET A 105 23.40 -5.78 -2.68
CA MET A 105 24.55 -6.65 -2.88
C MET A 105 25.67 -5.96 -3.68
N THR A 106 25.30 -5.19 -4.71
CA THR A 106 26.26 -4.43 -5.52
C THR A 106 26.94 -3.33 -4.71
N ALA A 107 26.19 -2.62 -3.86
CA ALA A 107 26.73 -1.60 -2.97
C ALA A 107 27.72 -2.21 -1.96
N GLN A 108 27.40 -3.36 -1.36
CA GLN A 108 28.31 -4.08 -0.46
C GLN A 108 29.59 -4.52 -1.17
N GLN A 109 29.47 -5.06 -2.39
CA GLN A 109 30.62 -5.45 -3.21
C GLN A 109 31.53 -4.25 -3.49
N LEU A 110 30.97 -3.11 -3.90
CA LEU A 110 31.73 -1.89 -4.21
C LEU A 110 32.40 -1.30 -2.97
N GLN A 111 31.72 -1.31 -1.81
CA GLN A 111 32.32 -0.90 -0.54
C GLN A 111 33.50 -1.81 -0.17
N HIS A 112 33.35 -3.13 -0.31
CA HIS A 112 34.41 -4.08 0.00
C HIS A 112 35.62 -3.92 -0.94
N VAL A 113 35.40 -3.74 -2.25
CA VAL A 113 36.48 -3.46 -3.21
C VAL A 113 37.19 -2.16 -2.87
N SER A 114 36.44 -1.08 -2.59
CA SER A 114 37.00 0.22 -2.20
C SER A 114 37.85 0.14 -0.92
N VAL A 115 37.36 -0.54 0.12
CA VAL A 115 38.11 -0.74 1.37
C VAL A 115 39.37 -1.56 1.12
N ASN A 116 39.30 -2.60 0.30
CA ASN A 116 40.47 -3.43 -0.04
C ASN A 116 41.52 -2.63 -0.82
N GLU A 117 41.11 -1.82 -1.79
CA GLU A 117 42.02 -0.94 -2.52
C GLU A 117 42.68 0.09 -1.59
N ALA A 118 41.90 0.71 -0.70
CA ALA A 118 42.42 1.66 0.29
C ALA A 118 43.41 1.00 1.27
N LEU A 119 43.12 -0.23 1.71
CA LEU A 119 44.01 -1.02 2.58
C LEU A 119 45.31 -1.40 1.87
N ILE A 120 45.25 -1.83 0.61
CA ILE A 120 46.42 -2.15 -0.21
C ILE A 120 47.31 -0.91 -0.37
N LEU A 121 46.72 0.24 -0.71
CA LEU A 121 47.46 1.50 -0.84
C LEU A 121 48.03 2.00 0.49
N GLY A 122 47.31 1.82 1.59
CA GLY A 122 47.77 2.16 2.93
C GLY A 122 48.98 1.32 3.35
N THR A 123 48.90 0.00 3.18
CA THR A 123 50.00 -0.92 3.53
C THR A 123 51.23 -0.75 2.63
N ALA A 124 51.03 -0.46 1.34
CA ALA A 124 52.14 -0.14 0.44
C ALA A 124 52.90 1.11 0.90
N LYS A 125 52.18 2.21 1.20
CA LYS A 125 52.79 3.45 1.72
C LYS A 125 53.56 3.22 3.01
N GLN A 126 53.00 2.44 3.95
CA GLN A 126 53.63 2.18 5.24
C GLN A 126 54.90 1.32 5.10
N ARG A 127 54.92 0.33 4.19
CA ARG A 127 56.13 -0.45 3.88
C ARG A 127 57.24 0.41 3.26
N HIS A 128 56.90 1.30 2.32
CA HIS A 128 57.89 2.22 1.74
C HIS A 128 58.46 3.18 2.77
N ALA A 129 57.61 3.75 3.64
CA ALA A 129 58.06 4.61 4.73
C ALA A 129 58.97 3.86 5.72
N ALA A 130 58.62 2.62 6.08
CA ALA A 130 59.43 1.79 6.96
C ALA A 130 60.78 1.40 6.32
N ALA A 131 60.81 1.06 5.03
CA ALA A 131 62.05 0.77 4.31
C ALA A 131 62.96 2.00 4.17
N ALA A 132 62.39 3.19 3.92
CA ALA A 132 63.13 4.44 3.91
C ALA A 132 63.71 4.77 5.29
N ALA A 133 62.94 4.58 6.37
CA ALA A 133 63.44 4.79 7.73
C ALA A 133 64.58 3.80 8.09
N ALA A 134 64.46 2.53 7.69
CA ALA A 134 65.48 1.52 7.96
C ALA A 134 66.80 1.80 7.21
N THR A 135 66.74 2.29 5.97
CA THR A 135 67.94 2.68 5.21
C THR A 135 68.63 3.90 5.81
N VAL A 136 67.87 4.92 6.22
CA VAL A 136 68.42 6.08 6.93
C VAL A 136 69.08 5.67 8.25
N ALA A 137 68.44 4.76 9.01
CA ALA A 137 69.02 4.25 10.26
C ALA A 137 70.33 3.46 10.02
N ALA A 138 70.41 2.67 8.95
CA ALA A 138 71.62 1.92 8.60
C ALA A 138 72.79 2.80 8.12
N MET A 139 72.52 3.98 7.54
CA MET A 139 73.55 4.93 7.11
C MET A 139 74.09 5.82 8.25
N SER A 140 73.43 5.81 9.41
CA SER A 140 73.80 6.62 10.58
C SER A 140 74.63 5.86 11.64
N GLN A 141 75.03 4.61 11.34
CA GLN A 141 75.96 3.82 12.16
C GLN A 141 77.35 3.82 11.54
#